data_AF-A0A1Q3SXA9-F1
#
_entry.id   AF-A0A1Q3SXA9-F1
#
_cell.length_a   1.000
_cell.length_b   1.000
_cell.length_c   1.000
_cell.angle_alpha   90.00
_cell.angle_beta   90.00
_cell.angle_gamma   90.00
#
_symmetry.space_group_name_H-M   'P 1'
#
loop_
_entity.id
_entity.type
_entity.pdbx_description
1 polymer ?
#
loop_
_entity_poly.entity_id
_entity_poly.type
_entity_poly.pdbx_seq_one_letter_code
_entity_poly.pdbx_strand_id
1 'polypeptide(L)'
;MVLFQDITYGQWGLVLWTPDQVLIRHKEKLALHSEEFRPGDLIIGEFLGDTDLLVIRADPNATDFGSILIALPIDKRPDWYNPARSLNDFLEKFLESKGEKFWEPQYN
;
A
#
# COMPACT_ATOMS: atom_id res chain seq x y z
N MET A 1 -5.82 -8.41 -8.53
CA MET A 1 -7.08 -7.68 -8.77
C MET A 1 -6.74 -6.22 -8.97
N VAL A 2 -7.31 -5.58 -9.98
CA VAL A 2 -7.12 -4.14 -10.22
C VAL A 2 -8.36 -3.40 -9.70
N LEU A 3 -8.16 -2.34 -8.95
CA LEU A 3 -9.20 -1.51 -8.34
C LEU A 3 -9.08 -0.07 -8.83
N PHE A 4 -10.21 0.55 -9.17
CA PHE A 4 -10.29 1.96 -9.58
C PHE A 4 -9.33 2.36 -10.72
N GLN A 5 -9.14 1.47 -11.69
CA GLN A 5 -8.32 1.81 -12.85
C GLN A 5 -9.00 2.89 -13.69
N ASP A 6 -8.31 4.00 -13.93
CA ASP A 6 -8.75 4.96 -14.94
C ASP A 6 -8.68 4.30 -16.33
N ILE A 7 -9.81 4.34 -17.04
CA ILE A 7 -9.94 3.75 -18.38
C ILE A 7 -9.36 4.64 -19.49
N THR A 8 -9.02 5.89 -19.18
CA THR A 8 -8.52 6.86 -20.15
C THR A 8 -7.02 6.68 -20.39
N TYR A 9 -6.25 6.64 -19.31
CA TYR A 9 -4.79 6.57 -19.35
C TYR A 9 -4.22 5.31 -18.69
N GLY A 10 -5.00 4.61 -17.86
CA GLY A 10 -4.52 3.43 -17.12
C GLY A 10 -3.46 3.74 -16.07
N GLN A 11 -3.24 5.02 -15.75
CA GLN A 11 -2.20 5.52 -14.85
C GLN A 11 -2.70 5.77 -13.44
N TRP A 12 -3.89 5.27 -13.10
CA TRP A 12 -4.45 5.44 -11.79
C TRP A 12 -5.17 4.17 -11.34
N GLY A 13 -5.27 3.98 -10.04
CA GLY A 13 -5.83 2.78 -9.42
C GLY A 13 -4.79 1.99 -8.64
N LEU A 14 -5.23 0.86 -8.07
CA LEU A 14 -4.45 -0.01 -7.21
C LEU A 14 -4.45 -1.43 -7.77
N VAL A 15 -3.28 -2.04 -7.88
CA VAL A 15 -3.14 -3.46 -8.14
C VAL A 15 -2.90 -4.19 -6.83
N LEU A 16 -3.91 -4.92 -6.35
CA LEU A 16 -3.73 -5.90 -5.29
C LEU A 16 -3.22 -7.21 -5.88
N TRP A 17 -2.08 -7.67 -5.40
CA TRP A 17 -1.49 -8.92 -5.85
C TRP A 17 -2.21 -10.12 -5.22
N THR A 18 -2.25 -11.22 -5.98
CA THR A 18 -2.59 -12.53 -5.44
C THR A 18 -1.47 -13.02 -4.50
N PRO A 19 -1.75 -13.96 -3.58
CA PRO A 19 -0.71 -14.52 -2.71
C PRO A 19 0.54 -15.02 -3.46
N ASP A 20 0.36 -15.69 -4.59
CA ASP A 20 1.48 -16.17 -5.42
C ASP A 20 2.32 -15.02 -6.00
N GLN A 21 1.65 -13.95 -6.44
CA GLN A 21 2.34 -12.75 -6.91
C GLN A 21 3.08 -12.05 -5.77
N VAL A 22 2.52 -12.02 -4.56
CA VAL A 22 3.18 -11.45 -3.38
C VAL A 22 4.50 -12.19 -3.10
N LEU A 23 4.51 -13.52 -3.12
CA LEU A 23 5.73 -14.31 -2.85
C LEU A 23 6.91 -13.98 -3.76
N ILE A 24 6.63 -13.60 -5.01
CA ILE A 24 7.63 -13.26 -6.02
C ILE A 24 7.95 -11.77 -5.95
N ARG A 25 6.93 -10.92 -6.14
CA ARG A 25 7.11 -9.47 -6.31
C ARG A 25 7.54 -8.74 -5.05
N HIS A 26 7.14 -9.22 -3.87
CA HIS A 26 7.62 -8.64 -2.62
C HIS A 26 9.15 -8.68 -2.54
N LYS A 27 9.77 -9.81 -2.91
CA LYS A 27 11.23 -9.97 -2.88
C LYS A 27 11.91 -9.05 -3.89
N GLU A 28 11.35 -8.96 -5.09
CA GLU A 28 11.86 -8.09 -6.15
C GLU A 28 11.85 -6.62 -5.74
N LYS A 29 10.72 -6.13 -5.22
CA LYS A 29 10.57 -4.73 -4.77
C LYS A 29 11.40 -4.45 -3.52
N LEU A 30 11.43 -5.37 -2.57
CA LEU A 30 12.23 -5.22 -1.34
C LEU A 30 13.72 -5.11 -1.68
N ALA A 31 14.23 -5.87 -2.65
CA ALA A 31 15.62 -5.79 -3.09
C ALA A 31 15.99 -4.43 -3.71
N LEU A 32 15.01 -3.70 -4.25
CA LEU A 32 15.22 -2.36 -4.82
C LEU A 32 15.15 -1.24 -3.79
N HIS A 33 14.52 -1.48 -2.64
CA HIS A 33 14.20 -0.44 -1.64
C HIS A 33 14.49 -0.86 -0.18
N SER A 34 15.43 -1.78 0.04
CA SER A 34 15.54 -2.55 1.30
C SER A 34 15.73 -1.73 2.58
N GLU A 35 16.26 -0.51 2.50
CA GLU A 35 16.68 0.27 3.67
C GLU A 35 15.51 0.85 4.49
N GLU A 36 14.36 1.10 3.84
CA GLU A 36 13.19 1.74 4.49
C GLU A 36 12.16 0.73 5.01
N PHE A 37 12.30 -0.55 4.62
CA PHE A 37 11.43 -1.63 5.06
C PHE A 37 11.94 -2.27 6.34
N ARG A 38 11.00 -2.68 7.18
CA ARG A 38 11.26 -3.37 8.45
C ARG A 38 10.92 -4.86 8.30
N PRO A 39 11.52 -5.74 9.13
CA PRO A 39 11.04 -7.10 9.28
C PRO A 39 9.52 -7.14 9.51
N GLY A 40 8.87 -8.09 8.84
CA GLY A 40 7.42 -8.25 8.85
C GLY A 40 6.65 -7.25 7.98
N ASP A 41 7.28 -6.31 7.28
CA ASP A 41 6.58 -5.63 6.18
C ASP A 41 6.36 -6.60 5.03
N LEU A 42 5.14 -6.62 4.49
CA LEU A 42 4.80 -7.36 3.30
C LEU A 42 4.21 -6.43 2.26
N ILE A 43 4.81 -6.41 1.06
CA ILE A 43 4.32 -5.62 -0.07
C ILE A 43 3.25 -6.46 -0.76
N ILE A 44 2.01 -5.95 -0.76
CA ILE A 44 0.84 -6.68 -1.23
C ILE A 44 0.21 -6.08 -2.49
N GLY A 45 0.74 -4.97 -2.97
CA GLY A 45 0.26 -4.31 -4.16
C GLY A 45 1.08 -3.09 -4.54
N GLU A 46 0.68 -2.47 -5.63
CA GLU A 46 1.29 -1.24 -6.15
C GLU A 46 0.22 -0.34 -6.75
N PHE A 47 0.40 0.97 -6.60
CA PHE A 47 -0.43 1.96 -7.27
C PHE A 47 0.05 2.14 -8.71
N LEU A 48 -0.91 2.35 -9.60
CA LEU A 48 -0.64 2.65 -11.00
C LEU A 48 -0.20 4.12 -11.12
N GLY A 49 0.83 4.37 -11.94
CA GLY A 49 1.29 5.72 -12.30
C GLY A 49 2.49 6.23 -11.50
N ASP A 50 2.52 6.05 -10.18
CA ASP A 50 3.42 6.76 -9.27
C ASP A 50 4.37 5.86 -8.45
N THR A 51 4.48 4.58 -8.80
CA THR A 51 5.40 3.57 -8.21
C THR A 51 5.23 3.31 -6.71
N ASP A 52 4.25 3.95 -6.08
CA ASP A 52 3.91 3.73 -4.68
C ASP A 52 3.51 2.28 -4.43
N LEU A 53 3.90 1.76 -3.28
CA LEU A 53 3.68 0.37 -2.90
C LEU A 53 2.69 0.29 -1.74
N LEU A 54 1.78 -0.70 -1.80
CA LEU A 54 0.89 -1.00 -0.69
C LEU A 54 1.54 -2.05 0.21
N VAL A 55 1.73 -1.69 1.48
CA VAL A 55 2.43 -2.51 2.47
C VAL A 55 1.48 -2.85 3.62
N ILE A 56 1.53 -4.09 4.10
CA ILE A 56 0.88 -4.51 5.35
C ILE A 56 1.94 -4.85 6.41
N ARG A 57 1.70 -4.41 7.65
CA ARG A 57 2.48 -4.82 8.82
C ARG A 57 2.09 -6.22 9.25
N ALA A 58 2.93 -7.20 8.94
CA ALA A 58 2.72 -8.61 9.24
C ALA A 58 3.63 -9.16 10.35
N ASP A 59 4.29 -8.30 11.14
CA ASP A 59 5.00 -8.72 12.36
C ASP A 59 4.02 -8.88 13.53
N PRO A 60 3.73 -10.11 14.01
CA PRO A 60 2.75 -10.35 15.07
C PRO A 60 3.16 -9.75 16.43
N ASN A 61 4.43 -9.35 16.60
CA ASN A 61 4.90 -8.73 17.83
C ASN A 61 4.90 -7.20 17.77
N ALA A 62 4.63 -6.61 16.59
CA ALA A 62 4.60 -5.17 16.43
C ALA A 62 3.28 -4.57 16.93
N THR A 63 3.36 -3.40 17.55
CA THR A 63 2.17 -2.66 18.04
C THR A 63 1.25 -2.18 16.92
N ASP A 64 1.76 -2.17 15.68
CA ASP A 64 1.06 -1.75 14.46
C ASP A 64 0.68 -2.94 13.55
N PHE A 65 0.67 -4.18 14.07
CA PHE A 65 0.27 -5.37 13.32
C PHE A 65 -1.08 -5.20 12.61
N GLY A 66 -1.13 -5.58 11.34
CA GLY A 66 -2.28 -5.47 10.45
C GLY A 66 -2.44 -4.11 9.75
N SER A 67 -1.74 -3.07 10.20
CA SER A 67 -1.86 -1.74 9.59
C SER A 67 -1.34 -1.68 8.16
N ILE A 68 -1.87 -0.73 7.40
CA ILE A 68 -1.53 -0.50 6.00
C ILE A 68 -0.67 0.75 5.88
N LEU A 69 0.38 0.66 5.06
CA LEU A 69 1.21 1.80 4.68
C LEU A 69 1.23 1.94 3.16
N ILE A 70 1.30 3.18 2.69
CA ILE A 70 1.66 3.51 1.32
C ILE A 70 3.12 3.94 1.35
N ALA A 71 3.99 3.06 0.86
CA ALA A 71 5.41 3.34 0.74
C ALA A 71 5.66 4.19 -0.50
N LEU A 72 6.19 5.38 -0.27
CA LEU A 72 6.54 6.34 -1.31
C LEU A 72 7.95 6.03 -1.84
N PRO A 73 8.20 6.19 -3.15
CA PRO A 73 9.45 5.76 -3.78
C PRO A 73 10.69 6.56 -3.34
N ILE A 74 10.50 7.80 -2.92
CA ILE A 74 11.58 8.74 -2.57
C ILE A 74 11.64 8.95 -1.06
N ASP A 75 10.47 9.02 -0.41
CA ASP A 75 10.38 9.37 1.00
C ASP A 75 10.77 8.22 1.92
N LYS A 76 11.29 8.58 3.08
CA LYS A 76 11.67 7.62 4.10
C LYS A 76 10.44 7.10 4.82
N ARG A 77 10.61 5.97 5.50
CA ARG A 77 9.51 5.32 6.23
C ARG A 77 8.70 6.24 7.14
N PRO A 78 9.30 7.17 7.93
CA PRO A 78 8.53 8.05 8.80
C PRO A 78 7.51 8.93 8.07
N ASP A 79 7.75 9.19 6.78
CA ASP A 79 6.94 10.03 5.92
C ASP A 79 5.94 9.22 5.08
N TRP A 80 5.99 7.88 5.15
CA TRP A 80 5.01 7.02 4.50
C TRP A 80 3.61 7.23 5.08
N TYR A 81 2.62 7.25 4.20
CA TYR A 81 1.23 7.45 4.61
C TYR A 81 0.66 6.19 5.24
N ASN A 82 0.00 6.33 6.40
CA ASN A 82 -0.66 5.24 7.11
C ASN A 82 -2.18 5.45 7.07
N PRO A 83 -2.87 5.03 5.99
CA PRO A 83 -4.29 5.30 5.78
C PRO A 83 -5.23 4.57 6.77
N ALA A 84 -4.81 3.42 7.29
CA ALA A 84 -5.74 2.47 7.90
C ALA A 84 -5.06 1.45 8.81
N ARG A 85 -5.83 0.96 9.79
CA ARG A 85 -5.36 -0.04 10.77
C ARG A 85 -5.50 -1.48 10.29
N SER A 86 -6.16 -1.71 9.16
CA SER A 86 -6.35 -3.02 8.56
C SER A 86 -6.56 -2.91 7.05
N LEU A 87 -6.38 -4.01 6.32
CA LEU A 87 -6.70 -4.07 4.90
C LEU A 87 -8.19 -3.80 4.61
N ASN A 88 -9.10 -4.25 5.47
CA ASN A 88 -10.53 -4.01 5.30
C ASN A 88 -10.85 -2.51 5.44
N ASP A 89 -10.38 -1.87 6.52
CA ASP A 89 -10.52 -0.43 6.76
C ASP A 89 -9.94 0.39 5.59
N PHE A 90 -8.78 -0.03 5.07
CA PHE A 90 -8.19 0.59 3.89
C PHE A 90 -9.11 0.48 2.66
N LEU A 91 -9.64 -0.72 2.37
CA LEU A 91 -10.49 -0.95 1.20
C LEU A 91 -11.82 -0.22 1.27
N GLU A 92 -12.42 -0.11 2.47
CA GLU A 92 -13.63 0.67 2.71
C GLU A 92 -13.39 2.15 2.42
N LYS A 93 -12.35 2.75 3.02
CA LYS A 93 -12.00 4.15 2.76
C LYS A 93 -11.57 4.42 1.31
N PHE A 94 -10.88 3.46 0.69
CA PHE A 94 -10.49 3.54 -0.72
C PHE A 94 -11.71 3.52 -1.65
N LEU A 95 -12.75 2.77 -1.29
CA LEU A 95 -14.03 2.77 -1.99
C LEU A 95 -14.78 4.10 -1.79
N GLU A 96 -14.86 4.61 -0.56
CA GLU A 96 -15.55 5.87 -0.23
C GLU A 96 -14.91 7.08 -0.92
N SER A 97 -13.59 7.07 -1.04
CA SER A 97 -12.79 8.07 -1.74
C SER A 97 -12.72 7.88 -3.26
N LYS A 98 -13.45 6.90 -3.80
CA LYS A 98 -13.50 6.61 -5.24
C LYS A 98 -12.12 6.35 -5.87
N GLY A 99 -11.23 5.73 -5.11
CA GLY A 99 -9.88 5.37 -5.57
C GLY A 99 -8.80 6.41 -5.32
N GLU A 100 -9.09 7.51 -4.62
CA GLU A 100 -8.03 8.40 -4.15
C GLU A 100 -7.21 7.72 -3.04
N LYS A 101 -5.89 7.93 -3.04
CA LYS A 101 -4.95 7.27 -2.11
C LYS A 101 -4.65 8.08 -0.84
N PHE A 102 -4.84 9.40 -0.88
CA PHE A 102 -4.61 10.30 0.24
C PHE A 102 -5.94 10.95 0.65
N TRP A 103 -6.29 10.80 1.91
CA TRP A 103 -7.53 11.36 2.46
C TRP A 103 -7.20 12.37 3.53
N GLU A 104 -7.82 13.55 3.45
CA GLU A 104 -7.76 14.52 4.53
C GLU A 104 -8.46 13.95 5.77
N PRO A 105 -7.98 14.25 6.98
CA PRO A 105 -8.75 14.00 8.19
C PRO A 105 -10.09 14.71 8.06
N GLN A 106 -11.19 13.96 8.10
CA GLN A 106 -12.53 14.54 8.20
C GLN A 106 -12.63 15.19 9.59
N TYR A 107 -12.31 16.48 9.68
CA TYR A 107 -12.63 17.28 10.84
C TYR A 107 -14.16 17.50 10.82
N ASN A 108 -14.88 16.68 11.58
CA ASN A 108 -16.26 16.95 11.99
C ASN A 108 -16.28 17.92 13.17
#